data_AF-F3AXV0-F1
#
_entry.id   AF-F3AXV0-F1
#
_cell.length_a   1.000
_cell.length_b   1.000
_cell.length_c   1.000
_cell.angle_alpha   90.00
_cell.angle_beta   90.00
_cell.angle_gamma   90.00
#
_symmetry.space_group_name_H-M   'P 1'
#
loop_
_entity.id
_entity.type
_entity.pdbx_description
1 polymer ?
#
loop_
_entity_poly.entity_id
_entity_poly.type
_entity_poly.pdbx_seq_one_letter_code
_entity_poly.pdbx_strand_id
1 'polypeptide(L)'
;MITCDKGNVKTKGNLTLLETETVVILKRIRNAIEEEYGKEHTERSMQKIFELSTMTREEIEAETEKAVREIARKIAEHLVK
;
A
#
# COMPACT_ATOMS: atom_id res chain seq x y z
N MET A 1 -8.55 -18.60 -2.03
CA MET A 1 -9.55 -17.52 -1.90
C MET A 1 -9.15 -16.61 -0.75
N ILE A 2 -8.98 -15.33 -1.08
CA ILE A 2 -8.65 -14.26 -0.15
C ILE A 2 -9.88 -13.36 -0.06
N THR A 3 -10.34 -13.09 1.15
CA THR A 3 -11.43 -12.13 1.41
C THR A 3 -10.94 -11.08 2.38
N CYS A 4 -11.24 -9.81 2.12
CA CYS A 4 -10.83 -8.70 2.96
C CYS A 4 -12.07 -7.88 3.31
N ASP A 5 -12.28 -7.62 4.61
CA ASP A 5 -13.27 -6.68 5.11
C ASP A 5 -12.60 -5.73 6.11
N LYS A 6 -12.53 -4.44 5.75
CA LYS A 6 -11.88 -3.38 6.55
C LYS A 6 -10.46 -3.76 7.04
N GLY A 7 -9.68 -4.41 6.18
CA GLY A 7 -8.32 -4.86 6.49
C GLY A 7 -8.24 -6.20 7.23
N ASN A 8 -9.36 -6.81 7.61
CA ASN A 8 -9.37 -8.17 8.15
C ASN A 8 -9.36 -9.17 6.99
N VAL A 9 -8.26 -9.89 6.86
CA VAL A 9 -8.06 -10.85 5.76
C VAL A 9 -8.33 -12.26 6.26
N LYS A 10 -9.22 -12.98 5.57
CA LYS A 10 -9.37 -14.44 5.72
C LYS A 10 -8.85 -15.11 4.46
N THR A 11 -8.02 -16.13 4.65
CA THR A 11 -7.42 -16.92 3.57
C THR A 11 -7.84 -18.38 3.67
N LYS A 12 -8.14 -18.99 2.52
CA LYS A 12 -8.44 -20.43 2.42
C LYS A 12 -7.88 -20.96 1.10
N GLY A 13 -7.22 -22.11 1.13
CA GLY A 13 -6.69 -22.78 -0.06
C GLY A 13 -5.24 -23.22 0.10
N ASN A 14 -4.68 -23.76 -0.98
CA ASN A 14 -3.27 -24.10 -1.09
C ASN A 14 -2.44 -22.88 -1.55
N LEU A 15 -1.11 -23.02 -1.48
CA LEU A 15 -0.16 -21.95 -1.86
C LEU A 15 -0.45 -21.38 -3.25
N THR A 16 -0.58 -22.24 -4.27
CA THR A 16 -0.84 -21.81 -5.65
C THR A 16 -2.11 -20.97 -5.79
N LEU A 17 -3.18 -21.35 -5.10
CA LEU A 17 -4.42 -20.58 -5.10
C LEU A 17 -4.23 -19.22 -4.42
N LEU A 18 -3.49 -19.17 -3.31
CA LEU A 18 -3.21 -17.91 -2.60
C LEU A 18 -2.35 -16.97 -3.45
N GLU A 19 -1.31 -17.49 -4.12
CA GLU A 19 -0.46 -16.71 -5.02
C GLU A 19 -1.26 -16.14 -6.19
N THR A 20 -2.08 -16.98 -6.84
CA THR A 20 -2.91 -16.55 -7.97
C THR A 20 -3.89 -15.44 -7.59
N GLU A 21 -4.60 -15.61 -6.46
CA GLU A 21 -5.52 -14.60 -5.94
C GLU A 21 -4.80 -13.30 -5.56
N THR A 22 -3.62 -13.41 -4.95
CA THR A 22 -2.80 -12.25 -4.57
C THR A 22 -2.39 -11.44 -5.80
N VAL A 23 -1.94 -12.11 -6.87
CA VAL A 23 -1.60 -11.44 -8.13
C VAL A 23 -2.80 -10.71 -8.72
N VAL A 24 -4.00 -11.30 -8.69
CA VAL A 24 -5.23 -10.65 -9.19
C VAL A 24 -5.56 -9.40 -8.38
N ILE A 25 -5.44 -9.47 -7.04
CA ILE A 25 -5.67 -8.33 -6.15
C ILE A 25 -4.65 -7.22 -6.42
N LEU A 26 -3.36 -7.54 -6.46
CA LEU A 26 -2.29 -6.57 -6.71
C LEU A 26 -2.41 -5.91 -8.09
N LYS A 27 -2.85 -6.66 -9.12
CA LYS A 27 -3.12 -6.09 -10.44
C LYS A 27 -4.23 -5.05 -10.39
N ARG A 28 -5.33 -5.32 -9.67
CA ARG A 28 -6.43 -4.36 -9.52
C ARG A 28 -6.01 -3.10 -8.77
N ILE A 29 -5.24 -3.26 -7.70
CA ILE A 29 -4.69 -2.13 -6.93
C ILE A 29 -3.77 -1.28 -7.81
N ARG A 30 -2.85 -1.92 -8.55
CA ARG A 30 -1.95 -1.24 -9.48
C ARG A 30 -2.74 -0.39 -10.49
N ASN A 31 -3.75 -0.97 -11.13
CA ASN A 31 -4.57 -0.27 -12.11
C ASN A 31 -5.29 0.94 -11.49
N ALA A 32 -5.87 0.79 -10.29
CA ALA A 32 -6.55 1.90 -9.61
C ALA A 32 -5.58 3.05 -9.29
N ILE A 33 -4.36 2.74 -8.83
CA ILE A 33 -3.33 3.76 -8.57
C ILE A 33 -2.91 4.43 -9.88
N GLU A 34 -2.76 3.68 -10.97
CA GLU A 34 -2.35 4.23 -12.27
C GLU A 34 -3.41 5.13 -12.89
N GLU A 35 -4.69 4.76 -12.77
CA GLU A 35 -5.81 5.55 -13.25
C GLU A 35 -5.92 6.89 -12.51
N GLU A 36 -5.65 6.92 -11.21
CA GLU A 36 -5.82 8.12 -10.37
C GLU A 36 -4.55 9.00 -10.27
N TYR A 37 -3.37 8.39 -10.25
CA TYR A 37 -2.09 9.07 -9.98
C TYR A 37 -1.07 8.95 -11.11
N GLY A 38 -1.36 8.19 -12.17
CA GLY A 38 -0.48 8.02 -13.32
C GLY A 38 0.65 7.00 -13.10
N LYS A 39 1.28 6.62 -14.20
CA LYS A 39 2.24 5.51 -14.26
C LYS A 39 3.50 5.73 -13.41
N GLU A 40 4.06 6.94 -13.40
CA GLU A 40 5.29 7.25 -12.64
C GLU A 40 5.08 7.10 -11.12
N HIS A 41 3.91 7.46 -10.61
CA HIS A 41 3.57 7.32 -9.20
C HIS A 41 3.19 5.88 -8.84
N THR A 42 2.66 5.13 -9.80
CA THR A 42 2.24 3.74 -9.60
C THR A 42 3.40 2.82 -9.26
N GLU A 43 4.51 2.90 -10.02
CA GLU A 43 5.66 2.02 -9.79
C GLU A 43 6.25 2.21 -8.39
N ARG A 44 6.47 3.48 -7.98
CA ARG A 44 6.94 3.82 -6.63
C ARG A 44 5.98 3.33 -5.54
N SER A 45 4.68 3.51 -5.76
CA SER A 45 3.66 3.10 -4.77
C SER A 45 3.59 1.58 -4.61
N MET A 46 3.61 0.84 -5.73
CA MET A 46 3.60 -0.62 -5.70
C MET A 46 4.85 -1.20 -5.05
N GLN A 47 6.03 -0.58 -5.28
CA GLN A 47 7.25 -0.97 -4.59
C GLN A 47 7.14 -0.76 -3.08
N LYS A 48 6.66 0.41 -2.64
CA LYS A 48 6.44 0.70 -1.22
C LYS A 48 5.46 -0.28 -0.57
N ILE A 49 4.37 -0.64 -1.24
CA ILE A 49 3.42 -1.66 -0.75
C ILE A 49 4.12 -3.00 -0.54
N PHE A 50 4.99 -3.41 -1.46
CA PHE A 50 5.73 -4.65 -1.34
C PHE A 50 6.71 -4.62 -0.15
N GLU A 51 7.45 -3.53 0.02
CA GLU A 51 8.36 -3.35 1.16
C GLU A 51 7.61 -3.37 2.50
N LEU A 52 6.46 -2.70 2.59
CA LEU A 52 5.63 -2.69 3.80
C LEU A 52 5.00 -4.07 4.10
N SER A 53 4.90 -4.96 3.12
CA SER A 53 4.27 -6.28 3.33
C SER A 53 5.07 -7.22 4.24
N THR A 54 6.34 -6.89 4.52
CA THR A 54 7.18 -7.65 5.45
C THR A 54 7.06 -7.18 6.90
N MET A 55 6.32 -6.09 7.14
CA MET A 55 6.20 -5.44 8.43
C MET A 55 4.94 -5.87 9.19
N THR A 56 4.91 -5.66 10.50
CA THR A 56 3.69 -5.81 11.30
C THR A 56 2.71 -4.66 11.04
N ARG A 57 1.48 -4.82 11.51
CA ARG A 57 0.48 -3.76 11.40
C ARG A 57 0.90 -2.49 12.12
N GLU A 58 1.47 -2.63 13.32
CA GLU A 58 1.95 -1.52 14.14
C GLU A 58 3.10 -0.76 13.44
N GLU A 59 4.02 -1.49 12.80
CA GLU A 59 5.10 -0.91 12.01
C GLU A 59 4.57 -0.14 10.79
N ILE A 60 3.60 -0.70 10.07
CA ILE A 60 2.94 -0.03 8.94
C ILE A 60 2.24 1.27 9.40
N GLU A 61 1.52 1.22 10.52
CA GLU A 61 0.83 2.39 11.10
C GLU A 61 1.84 3.48 11.49
N ALA A 62 2.94 3.11 12.14
CA ALA A 62 4.02 4.04 12.52
C ALA A 62 4.71 4.70 11.31
N GLU A 63 5.04 3.93 10.27
CA GLU A 63 5.64 4.47 9.04
C GLU A 63 4.68 5.40 8.28
N THR A 64 3.38 5.09 8.31
CA THR A 64 2.35 5.94 7.71
C THR A 64 2.21 7.26 8.46
N GLU A 65 2.15 7.23 9.79
CA GLU A 65 2.12 8.44 10.62
C GLU A 65 3.34 9.32 10.40
N LYS A 66 4.53 8.71 10.36
CA LYS A 66 5.79 9.42 10.11
C LYS A 66 5.77 10.15 8.77
N ALA A 67 5.31 9.48 7.72
CA ALA A 67 5.18 10.09 6.39
C ALA A 67 4.23 11.30 6.40
N VAL A 68 3.08 11.20 7.08
CA VAL A 68 2.13 12.32 7.22
C VAL A 68 2.76 13.50 7.95
N ARG A 69 3.47 13.26 9.06
CA ARG A 69 4.16 14.31 9.83
C ARG A 69 5.25 14.99 9.01
N GLU A 70 6.01 14.25 8.21
CA GLU A 70 7.04 14.81 7.33
C GLU A 70 6.44 15.70 6.22
N ILE A 71 5.31 15.31 5.64
CA ILE A 71 4.59 16.12 4.66
C ILE A 71 4.12 17.43 5.31
N ALA A 72 3.49 17.35 6.49
CA ALA A 72 3.03 18.52 7.24
C ALA A 72 4.19 19.48 7.56
N ARG A 73 5.34 18.96 8.00
CA ARG A 73 6.55 19.75 8.26
C ARG A 73 7.04 20.47 6.99
N LYS A 74 7.16 19.75 5.87
CA LYS A 74 7.60 20.34 4.60
C LYS A 74 6.67 21.45 4.12
N ILE A 75 5.36 21.26 4.26
CA ILE A 75 4.37 22.30 3.91
C ILE A 75 4.58 23.54 4.80
N ALA A 76 4.71 23.36 6.11
CA ALA A 76 4.94 24.46 7.04
C ALA A 76 6.23 25.25 6.71
N GLU A 77 7.32 24.55 6.38
CA GLU A 77 8.59 25.17 5.97
C GLU A 77 8.49 26.02 4.69
N HIS A 78 7.60 25.64 3.76
CA HIS A 78 7.37 26.40 2.53
C HIS A 78 6.41 27.58 2.73
N LEU A 79 5.53 27.53 3.74
CA LEU A 79 4.57 28.61 4.06
C LEU A 79 5.15 29.71 4.96
N VAL A 80 6.25 29.42 5.67
CA VAL A 80 6.94 30.38 6.56
C VAL A 80 8.08 31.12 5.83
N LYS A 81 8.34 30.79 4.56
CA LYS A 81 9.20 31.58 3.65
C LYS A 81 8.38 32.60 2.89
#